data_AF-A0A150RZV1-F1
#
_entry.id   AF-A0A150RZV1-F1
#
_cell.length_a   1.000
_cell.length_b   1.000
_cell.length_c   1.000
_cell.angle_alpha   90.00
_cell.angle_beta   90.00
_cell.angle_gamma   90.00
#
_symmetry.space_group_name_H-M   'P 1'
#
loop_
_entity.id
_entity.type
_entity.pdbx_description
1 polymer ?
#
loop_
_entity_poly.entity_id
_entity_poly.type
_entity_poly.pdbx_seq_one_letter_code
_entity_poly.pdbx_strand_id
1 'polypeptide(L)'
;MSGGLESSTLSVSRGPEVPDGDRSGPFLFLVLESHRPLAPPVRIALDDLDEVTIGRGAARELEPARDAGVRRLDLRLDDPWLSSRHARVVRLLGRWVVEDSGSKNGSLVNGVPQRHAGLADGDLIELGRTFFLFRAALPYPPGAPPLFEAAPGAEAAPGLASLLPALLGLFEQLAVVARSAIPVLLQGETGTGKEVMARAVHALSGRPGELVAVNCGALPRELVEGELFGHRKGAFSGATEDRPGLVRSADRGTLFLDEIGDLPAPAQAALLRVLQEQEVRPVGATRPVRVDLRVVAATHRPLKRLAALGEFRADLLARLSG
;
A
#
# COMPACT_ATOMS: atom_id res chain seq x y z
N MET A 1 25.26 -48.10 -4.85
CA MET A 1 25.58 -48.01 -6.29
C MET A 1 24.51 -47.17 -6.94
N SER A 2 24.94 -46.04 -7.51
CA SER A 2 24.27 -45.18 -8.52
C SER A 2 22.80 -44.81 -8.30
N GLY A 3 22.58 -43.70 -7.59
CA GLY A 3 21.41 -42.83 -7.76
C GLY A 3 21.66 -41.83 -8.87
N GLY A 4 20.78 -41.78 -9.87
CA GLY A 4 20.81 -40.81 -10.95
C GLY A 4 20.26 -39.45 -10.50
N LEU A 5 21.02 -38.40 -10.77
CA LEU A 5 20.59 -37.01 -10.72
C LEU A 5 20.66 -36.48 -12.15
N GLU A 6 19.50 -36.26 -12.75
CA GLU A 6 19.34 -35.59 -14.04
C GLU A 6 19.83 -34.14 -13.90
N SER A 7 20.89 -33.79 -14.63
CA SER A 7 21.33 -32.42 -14.79
C SER A 7 20.41 -31.71 -15.79
N SER A 8 19.42 -30.97 -15.30
CA SER A 8 18.68 -30.01 -16.13
C SER A 8 19.56 -28.79 -16.38
N THR A 9 20.21 -28.78 -17.55
CA THR A 9 20.95 -27.62 -18.07
C THR A 9 19.97 -26.49 -18.36
N LEU A 10 19.95 -25.46 -17.51
CA LEU A 10 19.33 -24.17 -17.80
C LEU A 10 20.17 -23.46 -18.87
N SER A 11 19.71 -23.51 -20.13
CA SER A 11 20.27 -22.68 -21.19
C SER A 11 19.80 -21.24 -20.99
N VAL A 12 20.72 -20.35 -20.62
CA VAL A 12 20.49 -18.90 -20.69
C VAL A 12 20.52 -18.51 -22.16
N SER A 13 19.34 -18.35 -22.76
CA SER A 13 19.19 -17.76 -24.09
C SER A 13 19.71 -16.33 -24.06
N ARG A 14 20.66 -16.01 -24.96
CA ARG A 14 21.12 -14.64 -25.22
C ARG A 14 19.90 -13.72 -25.38
N GLY A 15 19.91 -12.61 -24.64
CA GLY A 15 18.89 -11.57 -24.74
C GLY A 15 18.77 -11.00 -26.16
N PRO A 16 17.68 -10.28 -26.45
CA PRO A 16 17.39 -9.78 -27.79
C PRO A 16 18.54 -8.90 -28.31
N GLU A 17 18.89 -9.06 -29.58
CA GLU A 17 19.86 -8.20 -30.27
C GLU A 17 19.42 -6.74 -30.17
N VAL A 18 20.34 -5.88 -29.71
CA VAL A 18 20.13 -4.44 -29.56
C VAL A 18 19.97 -3.81 -30.95
N PRO A 19 18.91 -3.04 -31.24
CA PRO A 19 18.75 -2.36 -32.52
C PRO A 19 19.88 -1.35 -32.77
N ASP A 20 20.37 -1.28 -34.01
CA ASP A 20 21.35 -0.26 -34.44
C ASP A 20 20.81 1.15 -34.18
N GLY A 21 21.40 1.85 -33.19
CA GLY A 21 21.02 3.23 -32.82
C GLY A 21 20.94 3.51 -31.31
N ASP A 22 20.92 2.49 -30.46
CA ASP A 22 20.91 2.67 -29.00
C ASP A 22 22.27 3.14 -28.48
N ARG A 23 22.24 4.16 -27.60
CA ARG A 23 23.42 4.51 -26.80
C ARG A 23 23.46 3.60 -25.58
N SER A 24 24.66 3.16 -25.21
CA SER A 24 24.89 2.44 -23.96
C SER A 24 25.72 3.31 -23.02
N GLY A 25 25.26 3.45 -21.78
CA GLY A 25 25.93 4.29 -20.78
C GLY A 25 25.78 3.77 -19.35
N PRO A 26 26.62 4.26 -18.42
CA PRO A 26 26.53 3.98 -17.00
C PRO A 26 25.34 4.67 -16.34
N PHE A 27 24.71 3.96 -15.41
CA PHE A 27 23.58 4.41 -14.62
C PHE A 27 23.77 4.07 -13.14
N LEU A 28 23.31 4.96 -12.28
CA LEU A 28 23.08 4.70 -10.87
C LEU A 28 21.57 4.66 -10.63
N PHE A 29 21.07 3.52 -10.16
CA PHE A 29 19.68 3.37 -9.76
C PHE A 29 19.56 3.48 -8.25
N LEU A 30 18.68 4.36 -7.77
CA LEU A 30 18.19 4.33 -6.39
C LEU A 30 17.04 3.32 -6.35
N VAL A 31 17.30 2.14 -5.80
CA VAL A 31 16.37 0.99 -5.87
C VAL A 31 15.48 0.87 -4.63
N LEU A 32 15.93 1.37 -3.48
CA LEU A 32 15.14 1.37 -2.24
C LEU A 32 15.59 2.50 -1.31
N GLU A 33 14.66 3.37 -0.95
CA GLU A 33 14.82 4.38 0.11
C GLU A 33 14.20 3.86 1.40
N SER A 34 14.97 3.55 2.44
CA SER A 34 14.39 2.87 3.62
C SER A 34 13.28 3.63 4.35
N HIS A 35 13.29 4.97 4.32
CA HIS A 35 12.26 5.78 4.99
C HIS A 35 11.05 6.02 4.07
N ARG A 36 11.22 5.76 2.78
CA ARG A 36 10.17 5.83 1.76
C ARG A 36 10.30 4.62 0.83
N PRO A 37 10.15 3.39 1.32
CA PRO A 37 10.50 2.19 0.55
C PRO A 37 9.55 1.92 -0.62
N LEU A 38 8.44 2.65 -0.66
CA LEU A 38 7.44 2.66 -1.73
C LEU A 38 7.62 3.86 -2.67
N ALA A 39 8.61 4.72 -2.42
CA ALA A 39 8.95 5.78 -3.36
C ALA A 39 9.38 5.14 -4.69
N PRO A 40 8.97 5.73 -5.82
CA PRO A 40 9.40 5.23 -7.11
C PRO A 40 10.93 5.23 -7.19
N PRO A 41 11.53 4.20 -7.81
CA PRO A 41 12.97 4.17 -8.03
C PRO A 41 13.38 5.32 -8.95
N VAL A 42 14.62 5.77 -8.76
CA VAL A 42 15.22 6.82 -9.57
C VAL A 42 16.37 6.24 -10.38
N ARG A 43 16.41 6.56 -11.67
CA ARG A 43 17.53 6.25 -12.57
C ARG A 43 18.29 7.54 -12.87
N ILE A 44 19.59 7.53 -12.60
CA ILE A 44 20.51 8.65 -12.85
C ILE A 44 21.49 8.21 -13.94
N ALA A 45 21.47 8.89 -15.08
CA ALA A 45 22.47 8.74 -16.14
C ALA A 45 23.78 9.40 -15.69
N LEU A 46 24.88 8.67 -15.83
CA LEU A 46 26.19 9.13 -15.39
C LEU A 46 27.05 9.67 -16.54
N ASP A 47 26.64 9.47 -17.80
CA ASP A 47 27.40 9.88 -19.00
C ASP A 47 27.87 11.35 -18.96
N ASP A 48 26.97 12.24 -18.54
CA ASP A 48 27.19 13.68 -18.51
C ASP A 48 27.61 14.22 -17.13
N LEU A 49 27.94 13.33 -16.20
CA LEU A 49 28.38 13.67 -14.87
C LEU A 49 29.84 13.26 -14.68
N ASP A 50 30.53 14.03 -13.85
CA ASP A 50 31.85 13.69 -13.33
C ASP A 50 31.73 13.16 -11.89
N GLU A 51 30.63 13.50 -11.21
CA GLU A 51 30.38 13.18 -9.81
C GLU A 51 28.89 13.15 -9.45
N VAL A 52 28.50 12.24 -8.57
CA VAL A 52 27.25 12.29 -7.80
C VAL A 52 27.60 12.37 -6.32
N THR A 53 27.18 13.40 -5.59
CA THR A 53 27.28 13.41 -4.12
C THR A 53 26.00 12.85 -3.52
N ILE A 54 26.13 12.08 -2.44
CA ILE A 54 25.00 11.47 -1.75
C ILE A 54 25.08 11.82 -0.28
N GLY A 55 23.97 12.36 0.26
CA GLY A 55 23.90 12.73 1.66
C GLY A 55 22.47 12.87 2.18
N ARG A 56 22.37 13.08 3.48
CA ARG A 56 21.08 13.30 4.16
C ARG A 56 20.50 14.67 3.84
N GLY A 57 19.19 14.72 3.60
CA GLY A 57 18.35 15.91 3.47
C GLY A 57 17.02 15.76 4.23
N ALA A 58 16.14 16.75 4.13
CA ALA A 58 14.79 16.68 4.71
C ALA A 58 13.78 15.99 3.78
N ALA A 59 14.10 15.93 2.49
CA ALA A 59 13.33 15.24 1.46
C ALA A 59 14.30 14.66 0.42
N ARG A 60 13.76 13.91 -0.54
CA ARG A 60 14.49 13.53 -1.74
C ARG A 60 14.65 14.75 -2.64
N GLU A 61 15.88 15.21 -2.84
CA GLU A 61 16.21 16.33 -3.72
C GLU A 61 17.36 15.92 -4.64
N LEU A 62 17.25 16.27 -5.91
CA LEU A 62 18.29 16.04 -6.92
C LEU A 62 18.64 17.38 -7.55
N GLU A 63 19.80 17.92 -7.19
CA GLU A 63 20.23 19.25 -7.61
C GLU A 63 21.47 19.15 -8.51
N PRO A 64 21.35 19.45 -9.81
CA PRO A 64 22.52 19.59 -10.66
C PRO A 64 23.38 20.76 -10.18
N ALA A 65 24.68 20.50 -10.00
CA ALA A 65 25.65 21.50 -9.59
C ALA A 65 26.82 21.54 -10.58
N ARG A 66 27.43 22.71 -10.73
CA ARG A 66 28.68 22.88 -11.49
C ARG A 66 29.63 23.71 -10.66
N ASP A 67 30.77 23.13 -10.32
CA ASP A 67 31.84 23.83 -9.59
C ASP A 67 33.19 23.56 -10.26
N ALA A 68 33.96 24.61 -10.53
CA ALA A 68 35.26 24.54 -11.21
C ALA A 68 35.29 23.67 -12.49
N GLY A 69 34.17 23.59 -13.23
CA GLY A 69 34.04 22.79 -14.45
C GLY A 69 33.63 21.33 -14.24
N VAL A 70 33.55 20.86 -12.99
CA VAL A 70 33.05 19.52 -12.62
C VAL A 70 31.52 19.51 -12.70
N ARG A 71 30.96 18.57 -13.47
CA ARG A 71 29.51 18.34 -13.59
C ARG A 71 29.09 17.40 -12.47
N ARG A 72 28.38 17.94 -11.49
CA ARG A 72 27.96 17.23 -10.28
C ARG A 72 26.44 17.11 -10.22
N LEU A 73 25.95 16.03 -9.63
CA LEU A 73 24.58 15.93 -9.14
C LEU A 73 24.60 15.73 -7.62
N ASP A 74 23.93 16.60 -6.88
CA ASP A 74 23.76 16.46 -5.44
C ASP A 74 22.45 15.73 -5.15
N LEU A 75 22.56 14.50 -4.64
CA LEU A 75 21.44 13.68 -4.21
C LEU A 75 21.29 13.78 -2.68
N ARG A 76 20.19 14.41 -2.25
CA ARG A 76 19.77 14.45 -0.85
C ARG A 76 18.63 13.46 -0.63
N LEU A 77 18.70 12.72 0.47
CA LEU A 77 17.73 11.71 0.83
C LEU A 77 17.30 11.85 2.28
N ASP A 78 16.01 11.63 2.54
CA ASP A 78 15.49 11.52 3.90
C ASP A 78 15.83 10.14 4.49
N ASP A 79 17.09 9.98 4.88
CA ASP A 79 17.55 8.80 5.61
C ASP A 79 18.42 9.26 6.80
N PRO A 80 17.91 9.20 8.04
CA PRO A 80 18.65 9.47 9.28
C PRO A 80 19.96 8.68 9.44
N TRP A 81 20.13 7.55 8.73
CA TRP A 81 21.35 6.77 8.75
C TRP A 81 22.38 7.25 7.72
N LEU A 82 22.01 8.17 6.83
CA LEU A 82 22.97 8.90 6.00
C LEU A 82 23.62 10.04 6.80
N SER A 83 24.90 10.26 6.51
CA SER A 83 25.58 11.49 6.94
C SER A 83 25.21 12.62 5.99
N SER A 84 25.30 13.88 6.43
CA SER A 84 24.99 15.04 5.55
C SER A 84 25.87 15.07 4.30
N ARG A 85 27.08 14.52 4.36
CA ARG A 85 27.88 14.12 3.22
C ARG A 85 28.32 12.68 3.51
N HIS A 86 27.70 11.71 2.85
CA HIS A 86 27.90 10.30 3.18
C HIS A 86 28.90 9.67 2.22
N ALA A 87 28.62 9.73 0.92
CA ALA A 87 29.51 9.18 -0.09
C ALA A 87 29.42 10.00 -1.38
N ARG A 88 30.36 9.74 -2.29
CA ARG A 88 30.41 10.31 -3.63
C ARG A 88 30.66 9.20 -4.63
N VAL A 89 29.98 9.23 -5.76
CA VAL A 89 30.26 8.36 -6.91
C VAL A 89 30.97 9.22 -7.95
N VAL A 90 32.25 8.97 -8.17
CA VAL A 90 33.15 9.82 -8.97
C VAL A 90 33.70 9.08 -10.17
N ARG A 91 33.92 9.81 -11.26
CA ARG A 91 34.58 9.27 -12.45
C ARG A 91 36.09 9.50 -12.37
N LEU A 92 36.85 8.41 -12.19
CA LEU A 92 38.32 8.43 -12.12
C LEU A 92 38.90 7.55 -13.23
N LEU A 93 39.75 8.13 -14.07
CA LEU A 93 40.42 7.44 -15.19
C LEU A 93 39.46 6.63 -16.07
N GLY A 94 38.27 7.17 -16.32
CA GLY A 94 37.22 6.54 -17.14
C GLY A 94 36.39 5.46 -16.42
N ARG A 95 36.66 5.16 -15.15
CA ARG A 95 35.89 4.22 -14.32
C ARG A 95 35.11 4.95 -13.25
N TRP A 96 34.02 4.34 -12.79
CA TRP A 96 33.25 4.85 -11.66
C TRP A 96 33.74 4.23 -10.37
N VAL A 97 33.85 5.06 -9.34
CA VAL A 97 34.33 4.70 -8.01
C VAL A 97 33.36 5.29 -6.98
N VAL A 98 32.96 4.51 -6.00
CA VAL A 98 32.28 5.03 -4.80
C VAL A 98 33.31 5.32 -3.72
N GLU A 99 33.21 6.50 -3.12
CA GLU A 99 34.09 7.01 -2.06
C GLU A 99 33.26 7.42 -0.85
N ASP A 100 33.54 6.80 0.30
CA ASP A 100 32.96 7.19 1.58
C ASP A 100 33.59 8.52 2.04
N SER A 101 32.76 9.48 2.42
CA SER A 101 33.18 10.84 2.81
C SER A 101 33.48 10.99 4.30
N GLY A 102 33.89 9.90 4.97
CA GLY A 102 34.06 9.86 6.42
C GLY A 102 32.71 9.74 7.14
N SER A 103 31.80 8.96 6.57
CA SER A 103 30.46 8.79 7.09
C SER A 103 30.47 8.07 8.44
N LYS A 104 29.45 8.32 9.26
CA LYS A 104 29.33 7.68 10.59
C LYS A 104 29.06 6.17 10.52
N ASN A 105 28.33 5.72 9.51
CA ASN A 105 27.85 4.34 9.39
C ASN A 105 28.63 3.52 8.34
N GLY A 106 29.58 4.15 7.64
CA GLY A 106 30.30 3.54 6.54
C GLY A 106 29.44 3.35 5.29
N SER A 107 30.12 3.06 4.19
CA SER A 107 29.52 2.68 2.91
C SER A 107 29.83 1.21 2.65
N LEU A 108 28.85 0.44 2.15
CA LEU A 108 29.04 -0.95 1.79
C LEU A 108 28.90 -1.12 0.27
N VAL A 109 29.70 -2.01 -0.31
CA VAL A 109 29.56 -2.47 -1.70
C VAL A 109 29.45 -3.99 -1.67
N ASN A 110 28.36 -4.52 -2.21
CA ASN A 110 28.01 -5.95 -2.18
C ASN A 110 28.06 -6.55 -0.76
N GLY A 111 27.59 -5.78 0.23
CA GLY A 111 27.58 -6.17 1.64
C GLY A 111 28.92 -6.09 2.36
N VAL A 112 29.99 -5.63 1.69
CA VAL A 112 31.32 -5.46 2.29
C VAL A 112 31.58 -3.98 2.55
N PRO A 113 31.98 -3.56 3.77
CA PRO A 113 32.36 -2.18 4.04
C PRO A 113 33.55 -1.73 3.19
N GLN A 114 33.43 -0.61 2.50
CA GLN A 114 34.45 -0.04 1.63
C GLN A 114 34.56 1.47 1.83
N ARG A 115 35.79 1.97 1.98
CA ARG A 115 36.05 3.42 1.95
C ARG A 115 36.17 3.96 0.52
N HIS A 116 36.74 3.15 -0.36
CA HIS A 116 36.88 3.43 -1.79
C HIS A 116 36.72 2.10 -2.54
N ALA A 117 35.84 2.05 -3.53
CA ALA A 117 35.63 0.85 -4.34
C ALA A 117 35.32 1.22 -5.79
N GLY A 118 36.04 0.61 -6.73
CA GLY A 118 35.68 0.67 -8.14
C GLY A 118 34.40 -0.13 -8.39
N LEU A 119 33.50 0.44 -9.18
CA LEU A 119 32.18 -0.15 -9.44
C LEU A 119 32.18 -0.97 -10.73
N ALA A 120 31.69 -2.21 -10.63
CA ALA A 120 31.42 -3.12 -11.74
C ALA A 120 29.91 -3.22 -12.00
N ASP A 121 29.52 -3.61 -13.23
CA ASP A 121 28.10 -3.78 -13.59
C ASP A 121 27.40 -4.74 -12.62
N GLY A 122 26.30 -4.27 -12.02
CA GLY A 122 25.52 -5.05 -11.06
C GLY A 122 25.89 -4.82 -9.59
N ASP A 123 26.90 -4.00 -9.29
CA ASP A 123 27.29 -3.72 -7.90
C ASP A 123 26.16 -3.04 -7.13
N LEU A 124 25.85 -3.60 -5.95
CA LEU A 124 24.92 -3.03 -4.99
C LEU A 124 25.70 -2.17 -3.99
N ILE A 125 25.33 -0.90 -3.87
CA ILE A 125 25.90 0.05 -2.93
C ILE A 125 24.86 0.31 -1.84
N GLU A 126 25.26 0.17 -0.58
CA GLU A 126 24.41 0.48 0.57
C GLU A 126 25.03 1.63 1.35
N LEU A 127 24.27 2.72 1.48
CA LEU A 127 24.64 3.94 2.20
C LEU A 127 23.56 4.22 3.24
N GLY A 128 23.91 4.18 4.53
CA GLY A 128 22.90 4.26 5.58
C GLY A 128 21.96 3.05 5.53
N ARG A 129 20.70 3.26 5.15
CA ARG A 129 19.76 2.18 4.83
C ARG A 129 19.18 2.31 3.42
N THR A 130 19.88 3.03 2.56
CA THR A 130 19.46 3.30 1.19
C THR A 130 20.32 2.50 0.22
N PHE A 131 19.67 1.88 -0.76
CA PHE A 131 20.30 0.94 -1.68
C PHE A 131 20.35 1.50 -3.09
N PHE A 132 21.51 1.37 -3.71
CA PHE A 132 21.76 1.74 -5.09
C PHE A 132 22.28 0.56 -5.90
N LEU A 133 21.89 0.47 -7.16
CA LEU A 133 22.44 -0.48 -8.12
C LEU A 133 23.22 0.28 -9.19
N PHE A 134 24.51 -0.04 -9.35
CA PHE A 134 25.31 0.49 -10.44
C PHE A 134 25.19 -0.42 -11.67
N ARG A 135 24.94 0.18 -12.83
CA ARG A 135 24.95 -0.50 -14.13
C ARG A 135 25.93 0.22 -15.05
N ALA A 136 26.90 -0.51 -15.60
CA ALA A 136 28.00 0.11 -16.35
C ALA A 136 27.63 0.45 -17.79
N ALA A 137 26.71 -0.31 -18.37
CA ALA A 137 26.36 -0.24 -19.79
C ALA A 137 24.94 -0.76 -20.00
N LEU A 138 23.94 0.13 -19.89
CA LEU A 138 22.57 -0.18 -20.30
C LEU A 138 22.23 0.53 -21.61
N PRO A 139 21.59 -0.16 -22.57
CA PRO A 139 21.03 0.48 -23.75
C PRO A 139 19.88 1.41 -23.33
N TYR A 140 19.83 2.60 -23.93
CA TYR A 140 18.73 3.53 -23.76
C TYR A 140 18.48 4.36 -25.04
N PRO A 141 17.22 4.73 -25.30
CA PRO A 141 16.87 5.46 -26.51
C PRO A 141 17.53 6.85 -26.54
N PRO A 142 17.98 7.32 -27.73
CA PRO A 142 18.50 8.67 -27.89
C PRO A 142 17.50 9.72 -27.37
N GLY A 143 17.97 10.65 -26.53
CA GLY A 143 17.12 11.69 -25.94
C GLY A 143 16.35 11.28 -24.69
N ALA A 144 16.56 10.08 -24.15
CA ALA A 144 16.04 9.74 -22.82
C ALA A 144 16.53 10.76 -21.78
N PRO A 145 15.68 11.17 -20.82
CA PRO A 145 16.09 12.15 -19.83
C PRO A 145 17.23 11.57 -18.97
N PRO A 146 18.23 12.40 -18.62
CA PRO A 146 19.37 11.97 -17.80
C PRO A 146 18.94 11.60 -16.38
N LEU A 147 17.83 12.16 -15.91
CA LEU A 147 17.15 11.78 -14.69
C LEU A 147 15.79 11.20 -15.06
N PHE A 148 15.51 9.98 -14.61
CA PHE A 148 14.19 9.38 -14.74
C PHE A 148 13.72 8.88 -13.39
N GLU A 149 12.69 9.52 -12.88
CA GLU A 149 11.93 9.04 -11.74
C GLU A 149 10.75 8.25 -12.29
N ALA A 150 10.63 6.98 -11.90
CA ALA A 150 9.47 6.21 -12.31
C ALA A 150 8.20 6.92 -11.83
N ALA A 151 7.16 6.97 -12.67
CA ALA A 151 5.86 7.42 -12.18
C ALA A 151 5.48 6.50 -11.00
N PRO A 152 4.83 7.03 -9.95
CA PRO A 152 4.23 6.17 -8.94
C PRO A 152 3.37 5.15 -9.69
N GLY A 153 3.71 3.86 -9.56
CA GLY A 153 2.84 2.80 -10.06
C GLY A 153 1.45 3.03 -9.47
N ALA A 154 0.40 2.77 -10.27
CA ALA A 154 -1.00 3.06 -9.95
C ALA A 154 -1.23 3.16 -8.45
N GLU A 155 -1.43 4.38 -7.94
CA GLU A 155 -1.43 4.65 -6.50
C GLU A 155 -2.26 3.60 -5.79
N ALA A 156 -1.59 2.73 -5.01
CA ALA A 156 -2.28 1.81 -4.15
C ALA A 156 -3.19 2.65 -3.26
N ALA A 157 -4.45 2.22 -3.10
CA ALA A 157 -5.38 2.97 -2.27
C ALA A 157 -4.74 3.26 -0.91
N PRO A 158 -4.94 4.46 -0.34
CA PRO A 158 -4.27 4.87 0.89
C PRO A 158 -4.32 3.77 1.96
N GLY A 159 -3.14 3.30 2.39
CA GLY A 159 -3.01 2.23 3.38
C GLY A 159 -2.83 0.80 2.84
N LEU A 160 -2.85 0.57 1.52
CA LEU A 160 -2.60 -0.73 0.89
C LEU A 160 -1.19 -0.85 0.28
N ALA A 161 -0.18 -0.31 0.96
CA ALA A 161 1.18 -0.35 0.46
C ALA A 161 2.02 -1.34 1.28
N SER A 162 2.76 -2.21 0.60
CA SER A 162 3.56 -3.26 1.24
C SER A 162 4.75 -3.66 0.37
N LEU A 163 5.84 -4.09 1.02
CA LEU A 163 6.96 -4.74 0.34
C LEU A 163 6.82 -6.27 0.34
N LEU A 164 5.79 -6.82 1.00
CA LEU A 164 5.56 -8.25 1.08
C LEU A 164 4.74 -8.71 -0.14
N PRO A 165 5.31 -9.57 -1.02
CA PRO A 165 4.61 -10.01 -2.24
C PRO A 165 3.26 -10.68 -1.96
N ALA A 166 3.15 -11.42 -0.86
CA ALA A 166 1.91 -12.07 -0.44
C ALA A 166 0.79 -11.05 -0.12
N LEU A 167 1.13 -9.91 0.50
CA LEU A 167 0.15 -8.85 0.78
C LEU A 167 -0.22 -8.09 -0.49
N LEU A 168 0.75 -7.86 -1.40
CA LEU A 168 0.48 -7.23 -2.69
C LEU A 168 -0.53 -8.03 -3.51
N GLY A 169 -0.37 -9.35 -3.61
CA GLY A 169 -1.35 -10.22 -4.28
C GLY A 169 -2.75 -10.16 -3.64
N LEU A 170 -2.83 -10.04 -2.31
CA LEU A 170 -4.10 -9.84 -1.62
C LEU A 170 -4.71 -8.46 -1.92
N PHE A 171 -3.92 -7.40 -2.03
CA PHE A 171 -4.41 -6.07 -2.37
C PHE A 171 -4.94 -5.97 -3.80
N GLU A 172 -4.32 -6.67 -4.75
CA GLU A 172 -4.83 -6.80 -6.12
C GLU A 172 -6.20 -7.50 -6.14
N GLN A 173 -6.34 -8.61 -5.41
CA GLN A 173 -7.63 -9.29 -5.26
C GLN A 173 -8.67 -8.39 -4.58
N LEU A 174 -8.27 -7.66 -3.54
CA LEU A 174 -9.12 -6.71 -2.84
C LEU A 174 -9.62 -5.61 -3.78
N ALA A 175 -8.78 -5.11 -4.70
CA ALA A 175 -9.18 -4.10 -5.68
C ALA A 175 -10.26 -4.62 -6.66
N VAL A 176 -10.21 -5.89 -7.04
CA VAL A 176 -11.27 -6.53 -7.84
C VAL A 176 -12.56 -6.65 -7.03
N VAL A 177 -12.48 -7.17 -5.80
CA VAL A 177 -13.64 -7.32 -4.90
C VAL A 177 -14.26 -5.95 -4.54
N ALA A 178 -13.43 -4.92 -4.40
CA ALA A 178 -13.85 -3.55 -4.09
C ALA A 178 -14.73 -2.94 -5.19
N ARG A 179 -14.63 -3.38 -6.44
CA ARG A 179 -15.51 -2.90 -7.53
C ARG A 179 -16.86 -3.62 -7.61
N SER A 180 -17.00 -4.76 -6.91
CA SER A 180 -18.28 -5.48 -6.81
C SER A 180 -19.19 -4.89 -5.74
N ALA A 181 -20.45 -5.33 -5.67
CA ALA A 181 -21.38 -5.00 -4.58
C ALA A 181 -21.34 -5.98 -3.40
N ILE A 182 -20.43 -6.96 -3.44
CA ILE A 182 -20.38 -8.05 -2.46
C ILE A 182 -19.91 -7.51 -1.11
N PRO A 183 -20.54 -7.91 0.02
CA PRO A 183 -20.07 -7.57 1.35
C PRO A 183 -18.64 -8.06 1.60
N VAL A 184 -17.88 -7.35 2.42
CA VAL A 184 -16.52 -7.77 2.80
C VAL A 184 -16.47 -7.98 4.30
N LEU A 185 -16.06 -9.18 4.73
CA LEU A 185 -15.78 -9.48 6.14
C LEU A 185 -14.27 -9.42 6.41
N LEU A 186 -13.86 -8.47 7.24
CA LEU A 186 -12.50 -8.28 7.71
C LEU A 186 -12.33 -8.95 9.08
N GLN A 187 -11.67 -10.10 9.10
CA GLN A 187 -11.40 -10.83 10.34
C GLN A 187 -9.93 -10.66 10.75
N GLY A 188 -9.71 -10.25 11.99
CA GLY A 188 -8.37 -10.08 12.52
C GLY A 188 -8.39 -9.51 13.92
N GLU A 189 -7.27 -9.64 14.63
CA GLU A 189 -7.11 -9.12 15.99
C GLU A 189 -7.34 -7.60 16.06
N THR A 190 -7.59 -7.09 17.26
CA THR A 190 -7.71 -5.65 17.49
C THR A 190 -6.40 -4.96 17.12
N GLY A 191 -6.48 -3.82 16.42
CA GLY A 191 -5.29 -3.06 16.01
C GLY A 191 -4.60 -3.54 14.71
N THR A 192 -5.12 -4.56 14.02
CA THR A 192 -4.55 -5.07 12.75
C THR A 192 -4.86 -4.22 11.51
N GLY A 193 -5.38 -3.00 11.68
CA GLY A 193 -5.66 -2.09 10.57
C GLY A 193 -6.95 -2.38 9.79
N LYS A 194 -7.95 -3.05 10.39
CA LYS A 194 -9.25 -3.32 9.76
C LYS A 194 -9.95 -2.05 9.24
N GLU A 195 -9.85 -0.94 9.97
CA GLU A 195 -10.39 0.35 9.53
C GLU A 195 -9.67 0.89 8.29
N VAL A 196 -8.34 0.76 8.22
CA VAL A 196 -7.55 1.15 7.04
C VAL A 196 -7.98 0.34 5.82
N MET A 197 -8.18 -0.97 5.99
CA MET A 197 -8.70 -1.84 4.93
C MET A 197 -10.11 -1.44 4.49
N ALA A 198 -11.00 -1.10 5.42
CA ALA A 198 -12.36 -0.66 5.08
C ALA A 198 -12.36 0.66 4.28
N ARG A 199 -11.50 1.62 4.66
CA ARG A 199 -11.29 2.87 3.93
C ARG A 199 -10.74 2.62 2.53
N ALA A 200 -9.78 1.72 2.40
CA ALA A 200 -9.23 1.36 1.10
C ALA A 200 -10.26 0.67 0.20
N VAL A 201 -11.05 -0.27 0.73
CA VAL A 201 -12.16 -0.90 -0.01
C VAL A 201 -13.16 0.14 -0.51
N HIS A 202 -13.52 1.12 0.33
CA HIS A 202 -14.40 2.20 -0.09
C HIS A 202 -13.78 3.05 -1.21
N ALA A 203 -12.52 3.49 -1.06
CA ALA A 203 -11.83 4.27 -2.08
C ALA A 203 -11.73 3.51 -3.42
N LEU A 204 -11.38 2.22 -3.39
CA LEU A 204 -11.27 1.37 -4.58
C LEU A 204 -12.63 1.04 -5.23
N SER A 205 -13.72 1.17 -4.48
CA SER A 205 -15.06 0.91 -5.01
C SER A 205 -15.58 1.98 -5.96
N GLY A 206 -15.03 3.20 -5.89
CA GLY A 206 -15.49 4.33 -6.68
C GLY A 206 -16.93 4.78 -6.37
N ARG A 207 -17.50 4.35 -5.24
CA ARG A 207 -18.85 4.73 -4.81
C ARG A 207 -18.86 6.23 -4.42
N PRO A 208 -19.86 7.01 -4.88
CA PRO A 208 -19.88 8.46 -4.69
C PRO A 208 -20.40 8.91 -3.31
N GLY A 209 -21.05 8.03 -2.54
CA GLY A 209 -21.50 8.32 -1.18
C GLY A 209 -20.37 8.21 -0.16
N GLU A 210 -20.67 8.50 1.11
CA GLU A 210 -19.67 8.50 2.18
C GLU A 210 -19.37 7.10 2.73
N LEU A 211 -18.20 6.96 3.35
CA LEU A 211 -17.93 5.85 4.26
C LEU A 211 -18.48 6.18 5.65
N VAL A 212 -19.55 5.51 6.05
CA VAL A 212 -20.12 5.63 7.40
C VAL A 212 -19.59 4.49 8.25
N ALA A 213 -18.70 4.83 9.19
CA ALA A 213 -18.12 3.88 10.13
C ALA A 213 -18.94 3.83 11.43
N VAL A 214 -19.26 2.62 11.89
CA VAL A 214 -20.00 2.37 13.13
C VAL A 214 -19.29 1.29 13.93
N ASN A 215 -18.93 1.62 15.17
CA ASN A 215 -18.46 0.63 16.12
C ASN A 215 -19.66 0.04 16.87
N CYS A 216 -20.03 -1.19 16.55
CA CYS A 216 -21.19 -1.87 17.14
C CYS A 216 -21.02 -2.16 18.64
N GLY A 217 -19.79 -2.32 19.12
CA GLY A 217 -19.47 -2.53 20.53
C GLY A 217 -19.56 -1.25 21.39
N ALA A 218 -19.48 -0.07 20.77
CA ALA A 218 -19.55 1.22 21.46
C ALA A 218 -20.99 1.72 21.70
N LEU A 219 -21.97 1.18 20.97
CA LEU A 219 -23.37 1.57 21.08
C LEU A 219 -24.07 0.82 22.23
N PRO A 220 -24.84 1.50 23.10
CA PRO A 220 -25.70 0.83 24.07
C PRO A 220 -26.66 -0.13 23.37
N ARG A 221 -26.78 -1.36 23.87
CA ARG A 221 -27.53 -2.46 23.21
C ARG A 221 -28.97 -2.07 22.86
N GLU A 222 -29.59 -1.27 23.71
CA GLU A 222 -30.97 -0.81 23.61
C GLU A 222 -31.16 0.25 22.53
N LEU A 223 -30.09 0.97 22.15
CA LEU A 223 -30.11 2.06 21.17
C LEU A 223 -29.58 1.64 19.79
N VAL A 224 -28.89 0.49 19.69
CA VAL A 224 -28.27 0.00 18.45
C VAL A 224 -29.25 0.06 17.27
N GLU A 225 -30.49 -0.43 17.43
CA GLU A 225 -31.46 -0.45 16.33
C GLU A 225 -31.89 0.96 15.90
N GLY A 226 -32.14 1.85 16.86
CA GLY A 226 -32.59 3.21 16.60
C GLY A 226 -31.50 4.07 15.95
N GLU A 227 -30.23 3.82 16.28
CA GLU A 227 -29.07 4.51 15.69
C GLU A 227 -28.70 3.94 14.31
N LEU A 228 -28.64 2.61 14.15
CA LEU A 228 -28.30 1.99 12.87
C LEU A 228 -29.41 2.15 11.82
N PHE A 229 -30.64 1.81 12.16
CA PHE A 229 -31.75 1.71 11.20
C PHE A 229 -32.67 2.94 11.21
N GLY A 230 -32.46 3.84 12.17
CA GLY A 230 -33.29 5.03 12.35
C GLY A 230 -34.57 4.73 13.13
N HIS A 231 -35.30 5.78 13.49
CA HIS A 231 -36.56 5.66 14.21
C HIS A 231 -37.52 6.80 13.87
N ARG A 232 -38.82 6.55 14.07
CA ARG A 232 -39.85 7.59 14.06
C ARG A 232 -40.02 8.17 15.46
N LYS A 233 -40.47 9.43 15.51
CA LYS A 233 -40.92 10.08 16.73
C LYS A 233 -41.95 9.20 17.44
N GLY A 234 -41.75 8.98 18.73
CA GLY A 234 -42.63 8.15 19.55
C GLY A 234 -42.42 6.63 19.41
N ALA A 235 -41.39 6.17 18.68
CA ALA A 235 -41.09 4.74 18.56
C ALA A 235 -40.66 4.09 19.89
N PHE A 236 -40.03 4.85 20.79
CA PHE A 236 -39.64 4.44 22.14
C PHE A 236 -39.48 5.67 23.06
N SER A 237 -39.30 5.44 24.36
CA SER A 237 -39.07 6.51 25.33
C SER A 237 -37.77 7.26 25.01
N GLY A 238 -37.87 8.54 24.64
CA GLY A 238 -36.73 9.36 24.19
C GLY A 238 -36.67 9.62 22.68
N ALA A 239 -37.54 8.99 21.87
CA ALA A 239 -37.68 9.28 20.44
C ALA A 239 -38.47 10.59 20.22
N THR A 240 -37.83 11.74 20.48
CA THR A 240 -38.45 13.07 20.40
C THR A 240 -38.61 13.57 18.96
N GLU A 241 -37.82 13.05 18.03
CA GLU A 241 -37.78 13.41 16.62
C GLU A 241 -37.63 12.16 15.73
N ASP A 242 -37.83 12.33 14.42
CA ASP A 242 -37.51 11.30 13.44
C ASP A 242 -36.00 11.31 13.16
N ARG A 243 -35.34 10.15 13.21
CA ARG A 243 -33.95 9.99 12.79
C ARG A 243 -33.79 9.00 11.65
N PRO A 244 -33.02 9.33 10.60
CA PRO A 244 -32.85 8.47 9.44
C PRO A 244 -32.02 7.21 9.73
N GLY A 245 -31.08 7.27 10.67
CA GLY A 245 -30.18 6.18 11.02
C GLY A 245 -28.95 6.08 10.09
N LEU A 246 -27.90 5.43 10.60
CA LEU A 246 -26.58 5.35 9.97
C LEU A 246 -26.58 4.55 8.66
N VAL A 247 -27.45 3.54 8.53
CA VAL A 247 -27.64 2.79 7.28
C VAL A 247 -28.09 3.72 6.15
N ARG A 248 -29.01 4.66 6.42
CA ARG A 248 -29.48 5.62 5.41
C ARG A 248 -28.43 6.70 5.12
N SER A 249 -27.61 7.06 6.10
CA SER A 249 -26.47 7.97 5.88
C SER A 249 -25.42 7.37 4.95
N ALA A 250 -25.30 6.03 4.89
CA ALA A 250 -24.39 5.32 3.99
C ALA A 250 -24.93 5.11 2.56
N ASP A 251 -26.08 5.70 2.21
CA ASP A 251 -26.67 5.56 0.89
C ASP A 251 -25.72 6.06 -0.22
N ARG A 252 -25.65 5.29 -1.31
CA ARG A 252 -24.68 5.37 -2.41
C ARG A 252 -23.20 5.27 -1.99
N GLY A 253 -22.92 4.93 -0.73
CA GLY A 253 -21.59 4.86 -0.13
C GLY A 253 -21.28 3.48 0.45
N THR A 254 -20.51 3.44 1.52
CA THR A 254 -20.12 2.21 2.21
C THR A 254 -20.47 2.31 3.70
N LEU A 255 -21.20 1.31 4.22
CA LEU A 255 -21.40 1.12 5.65
C LEU A 255 -20.31 0.21 6.21
N PHE A 256 -19.45 0.75 7.07
CA PHE A 256 -18.45 -0.02 7.80
C PHE A 256 -18.94 -0.35 9.21
N LEU A 257 -19.09 -1.64 9.51
CA LEU A 257 -19.55 -2.16 10.79
C LEU A 257 -18.38 -2.81 11.53
N ASP A 258 -17.74 -2.07 12.44
CA ASP A 258 -16.69 -2.59 13.29
C ASP A 258 -17.27 -3.30 14.51
N GLU A 259 -16.61 -4.37 14.93
CA GLU A 259 -17.07 -5.32 15.94
C GLU A 259 -18.49 -5.86 15.70
N ILE A 260 -18.75 -6.30 14.47
CA ILE A 260 -20.06 -6.86 14.08
C ILE A 260 -20.52 -8.03 14.97
N GLY A 261 -19.59 -8.75 15.60
CA GLY A 261 -19.88 -9.82 16.54
C GLY A 261 -20.62 -9.37 17.81
N ASP A 262 -20.59 -8.08 18.13
CA ASP A 262 -21.27 -7.51 19.31
C ASP A 262 -22.70 -7.04 19.02
N LEU A 263 -23.14 -7.15 17.77
CA LEU A 263 -24.48 -6.74 17.36
C LEU A 263 -25.57 -7.59 18.04
N PRO A 264 -26.58 -6.99 18.70
CA PRO A 264 -27.70 -7.72 19.29
C PRO A 264 -28.53 -8.48 18.25
N ALA A 265 -29.15 -9.60 18.65
CA ALA A 265 -29.92 -10.46 17.74
C ALA A 265 -31.03 -9.73 16.93
N PRO A 266 -31.80 -8.78 17.50
CA PRO A 266 -32.76 -8.00 16.71
C PRO A 266 -32.10 -7.18 15.60
N ALA A 267 -30.98 -6.53 15.91
CA ALA A 267 -30.21 -5.75 14.94
C ALA A 267 -29.55 -6.64 13.88
N GLN A 268 -29.11 -7.86 14.21
CA GLN A 268 -28.65 -8.85 13.22
C GLN A 268 -29.75 -9.21 12.22
N ALA A 269 -31.00 -9.39 12.69
CA ALA A 269 -32.14 -9.68 11.82
C ALA A 269 -32.49 -8.50 10.89
N ALA A 270 -32.42 -7.27 11.40
CA ALA A 270 -32.64 -6.06 10.61
C ALA A 270 -31.53 -5.86 9.57
N LEU A 271 -30.26 -6.06 9.94
CA LEU A 271 -29.13 -5.97 9.02
C LEU A 271 -29.20 -7.01 7.90
N LEU A 272 -29.62 -8.24 8.20
CA LEU A 272 -29.85 -9.27 7.19
C LEU A 272 -30.84 -8.79 6.11
N ARG A 273 -31.94 -8.13 6.52
CA ARG A 273 -32.91 -7.56 5.57
C ARG A 273 -32.31 -6.46 4.72
N VAL A 274 -31.47 -5.59 5.30
CA VAL A 274 -30.73 -4.57 4.54
C VAL A 274 -29.86 -5.22 3.46
N LEU A 275 -29.14 -6.31 3.79
CA LEU A 275 -28.27 -7.02 2.84
C LEU A 275 -29.03 -7.84 1.78
N GLN A 276 -30.26 -8.27 2.07
CA GLN A 276 -31.06 -9.09 1.16
C GLN A 276 -31.96 -8.25 0.26
N GLU A 277 -32.67 -7.29 0.85
CA GLU A 277 -33.73 -6.53 0.19
C GLU A 277 -33.27 -5.12 -0.24
N GLN A 278 -32.06 -4.69 0.14
CA GLN A 278 -31.56 -3.33 -0.09
C GLN A 278 -32.52 -2.26 0.46
N GLU A 279 -33.13 -2.58 1.60
CA GLU A 279 -34.17 -1.78 2.22
C GLU A 279 -33.97 -1.74 3.74
N VAL A 280 -34.19 -0.57 4.34
CA VAL A 280 -34.14 -0.36 5.78
C VAL A 280 -35.50 0.13 6.27
N ARG A 281 -35.97 -0.47 7.38
CA ARG A 281 -37.22 -0.08 8.03
C ARG A 281 -36.91 0.55 9.39
N PRO A 282 -37.10 1.88 9.55
CA PRO A 282 -36.90 2.54 10.84
C PRO A 282 -37.78 1.94 11.94
N VAL A 283 -37.30 1.99 13.18
CA VAL A 283 -38.09 1.56 14.34
C VAL A 283 -39.37 2.40 14.42
N GLY A 284 -40.51 1.73 14.60
CA GLY A 284 -41.83 2.36 14.60
C GLY A 284 -42.39 2.73 13.20
N ALA A 285 -41.64 2.49 12.12
CA ALA A 285 -42.15 2.70 10.76
C ALA A 285 -42.83 1.44 10.20
N THR A 286 -43.90 1.65 9.41
CA THR A 286 -44.63 0.57 8.73
C THR A 286 -44.11 0.28 7.32
N ARG A 287 -43.39 1.23 6.71
CA ARG A 287 -42.87 1.12 5.34
C ARG A 287 -41.33 1.12 5.32
N PRO A 288 -40.70 0.22 4.56
CA PRO A 288 -39.25 0.26 4.33
C PRO A 288 -38.85 1.42 3.40
N VAL A 289 -37.57 1.75 3.41
CA VAL A 289 -36.92 2.75 2.56
C VAL A 289 -35.76 2.07 1.83
N ARG A 290 -35.70 2.21 0.51
CA ARG A 290 -34.59 1.67 -0.30
C ARG A 290 -33.28 2.37 0.01
N VAL A 291 -32.20 1.60 0.02
CA VAL A 291 -30.82 2.04 0.21
C VAL A 291 -29.92 1.28 -0.74
N ASP A 292 -29.01 1.97 -1.40
CA ASP A 292 -27.94 1.37 -2.20
C ASP A 292 -26.63 1.59 -1.46
N LEU A 293 -26.12 0.58 -0.76
CA LEU A 293 -24.86 0.68 -0.02
C LEU A 293 -24.04 -0.59 -0.16
N ARG A 294 -22.72 -0.42 -0.03
CA ARG A 294 -21.81 -1.55 0.22
C ARG A 294 -21.69 -1.76 1.71
N VAL A 295 -21.60 -3.01 2.17
CA VAL A 295 -21.27 -3.33 3.57
C VAL A 295 -19.85 -3.86 3.68
N VAL A 296 -19.08 -3.29 4.60
CA VAL A 296 -17.82 -3.85 5.09
C VAL A 296 -18.01 -4.14 6.57
N ALA A 297 -17.86 -5.39 7.00
CA ALA A 297 -17.96 -5.77 8.40
C ALA A 297 -16.57 -6.15 8.93
N ALA A 298 -16.29 -5.85 10.18
CA ALA A 298 -15.05 -6.22 10.85
C ALA A 298 -15.33 -6.83 12.22
N THR A 299 -14.50 -7.78 12.65
CA THR A 299 -14.49 -8.28 14.02
C THR A 299 -13.22 -9.06 14.34
N HIS A 300 -12.86 -9.10 15.62
CA HIS A 300 -11.88 -10.06 16.15
C HIS A 300 -12.54 -11.36 16.64
N ARG A 301 -13.87 -11.39 16.82
CA ARG A 301 -14.59 -12.54 17.38
C ARG A 301 -14.75 -13.65 16.33
N PRO A 302 -14.67 -14.93 16.71
CA PRO A 302 -14.86 -16.05 15.78
C PRO A 302 -16.34 -16.25 15.43
N LEU A 303 -16.85 -15.54 14.41
CA LEU A 303 -18.28 -15.56 14.05
C LEU A 303 -18.83 -16.97 13.79
N LYS A 304 -18.05 -17.88 13.21
CA LYS A 304 -18.45 -19.29 13.02
C LYS A 304 -18.79 -19.98 14.34
N ARG A 305 -18.02 -19.70 15.40
CA ARG A 305 -18.28 -20.24 16.74
C ARG A 305 -19.50 -19.58 17.37
N LEU A 306 -19.65 -18.26 17.23
CA LEU A 306 -20.85 -17.56 17.74
C LEU A 306 -22.12 -18.05 17.04
N ALA A 307 -22.04 -18.37 15.75
CA ALA A 307 -23.15 -18.94 15.00
C ALA A 307 -23.53 -20.34 15.50
N ALA A 308 -22.55 -21.18 15.81
CA ALA A 308 -22.79 -22.49 16.42
C ALA A 308 -23.43 -22.40 17.81
N LEU A 309 -23.17 -21.32 18.56
CA LEU A 309 -23.75 -21.05 19.87
C LEU A 309 -25.11 -20.33 19.81
N GLY A 310 -25.57 -19.93 18.62
CA GLY A 310 -26.80 -19.15 18.45
C GLY A 310 -26.70 -17.67 18.85
N GLU A 311 -25.50 -17.19 19.17
CA GLU A 311 -25.23 -15.78 19.51
C GLU A 311 -25.10 -14.89 18.26
N PHE A 312 -24.83 -15.50 17.11
CA PHE A 312 -24.80 -14.82 15.81
C PHE A 312 -25.63 -15.60 14.80
N ARG A 313 -26.40 -14.93 13.95
CA ARG A 313 -27.22 -15.65 12.98
C ARG A 313 -26.38 -16.25 11.86
N ALA A 314 -26.56 -17.53 11.59
CA ALA A 314 -25.84 -18.24 10.54
C ALA A 314 -26.14 -17.72 9.12
N ASP A 315 -27.38 -17.26 8.88
CA ASP A 315 -27.79 -16.66 7.60
C ASP A 315 -27.11 -15.30 7.33
N LEU A 316 -26.96 -14.46 8.36
CA LEU A 316 -26.19 -13.22 8.28
C LEU A 316 -24.70 -13.51 8.01
N LEU A 317 -24.12 -14.48 8.71
CA LEU A 317 -22.71 -14.86 8.48
C LEU A 317 -22.49 -15.33 7.03
N ALA A 318 -23.40 -16.16 6.50
CA ALA A 318 -23.31 -16.63 5.13
C ALA A 318 -23.39 -15.48 4.12
N ARG A 319 -24.17 -14.43 4.42
CA ARG A 319 -24.28 -13.25 3.55
C ARG A 319 -23.07 -12.31 3.63
N LEU A 320 -22.43 -12.23 4.79
CA LEU A 320 -21.21 -11.43 5.00
C LEU A 320 -19.94 -12.11 4.48
N SER A 321 -19.95 -13.45 4.37
CA SER A 321 -18.80 -14.26 3.92
C SER A 321 -18.89 -14.68 2.45
N GLY A 322 -19.89 -14.15 1.72
CA GLY A 322 -20.25 -14.56 0.35
C GLY A 322 -19.47 -13.83 -0.73
#